data_AF-A0A1V4CJ23-F1
#
_entry.id   AF-A0A1V4CJ23-F1
#
_cell.length_a   1.000
_cell.length_b   1.000
_cell.length_c   1.000
_cell.angle_alpha   90.00
_cell.angle_beta   90.00
_cell.angle_gamma   90.00
#
_symmetry.space_group_name_H-M   'P 1'
#
loop_
_entity.id
_entity.type
_entity.pdbx_description
1 polymer ?
#
loop_
_entity_poly.entity_id
_entity_poly.type
_entity_poly.pdbx_seq_one_letter_code
_entity_poly.pdbx_strand_id
1 'polypeptide(L)'
;MARHEARALVVRELVAEHGVLSRRLAQLQQRVGDQLQASARRQAALDGENIRLRGELVRMRTAVAWDLRSAALVPRAATGPRGLAPRIAPGLLEAQAVICQTGCAGHAHPWLEPDGQCRRTGQACDRLEDETLSTATRGAGPSDPE
;
A
#
# COMPACT_ATOMS: atom_id res chain seq x y z
N MET A 1 -60.64 -11.81 -40.37
CA MET A 1 -59.98 -13.00 -39.79
C MET A 1 -58.47 -12.98 -40.03
N ALA A 2 -57.97 -12.88 -41.28
CA ALA A 2 -56.53 -12.87 -41.59
C ALA A 2 -55.64 -11.88 -40.80
N ARG A 3 -56.10 -10.64 -40.52
CA ARG A 3 -55.33 -9.68 -39.70
C ARG A 3 -55.16 -10.10 -38.23
N HIS A 4 -56.14 -10.82 -37.67
CA HIS A 4 -56.05 -11.32 -36.29
C HIS A 4 -55.07 -12.50 -36.20
N GLU A 5 -55.05 -13.35 -37.22
CA GLU A 5 -54.10 -14.47 -37.32
C GLU A 5 -52.66 -13.99 -37.49
N ALA A 6 -52.42 -12.99 -38.36
CA ALA A 6 -51.12 -12.37 -38.53
C ALA A 6 -50.63 -11.72 -37.22
N ARG A 7 -51.51 -10.99 -36.52
CA ARG A 7 -51.19 -10.41 -35.21
C ARG A 7 -50.86 -11.49 -34.16
N ALA A 8 -51.60 -12.60 -34.15
CA ALA A 8 -51.34 -13.71 -33.23
C ALA A 8 -49.99 -14.39 -33.50
N LEU A 9 -49.57 -14.50 -34.78
CA LEU A 9 -48.26 -15.03 -35.15
C LEU A 9 -47.13 -14.15 -34.61
N VAL A 10 -47.19 -12.83 -34.86
CA VAL A 10 -46.19 -11.86 -34.40
C VAL A 10 -46.09 -11.84 -32.88
N VAL A 11 -47.23 -11.93 -32.17
CA VAL A 11 -47.22 -12.00 -30.69
C VAL A 11 -46.52 -13.27 -30.20
N ARG A 12 -46.75 -14.42 -30.84
CA ARG A 12 -46.07 -15.67 -30.47
C ARG A 12 -44.57 -15.60 -30.69
N GLU A 13 -44.14 -15.01 -31.81
CA GLU A 13 -42.73 -14.81 -32.13
C GLU A 13 -42.06 -13.89 -31.10
N LEU A 14 -42.68 -12.76 -30.78
CA LEU A 14 -42.16 -11.83 -29.78
C LEU A 14 -42.05 -12.45 -28.38
N VAL A 15 -43.04 -13.27 -27.98
CA VAL A 15 -42.99 -14.01 -26.71
C VAL A 15 -41.83 -15.03 -26.71
N ALA A 16 -41.58 -15.70 -27.83
CA ALA A 16 -40.47 -16.63 -27.95
C ALA A 16 -39.11 -15.92 -27.85
N GLU A 17 -38.93 -14.79 -28.56
CA GLU A 17 -37.73 -13.97 -28.49
C GLU A 17 -37.51 -13.41 -27.08
N HIS A 18 -38.55 -12.86 -26.46
CA HIS A 18 -38.48 -12.37 -25.08
C HIS A 18 -38.06 -13.48 -24.11
N GLY A 19 -38.59 -14.69 -24.27
CA GLY A 19 -38.18 -15.86 -23.49
C GLY A 19 -36.71 -16.20 -23.65
N VAL A 20 -36.17 -16.12 -24.89
CA VAL A 20 -34.73 -16.33 -25.15
C VAL A 20 -33.89 -15.26 -24.47
N LEU A 21 -34.25 -13.98 -24.62
CA LEU A 21 -33.53 -12.85 -24.01
C LEU A 21 -33.54 -12.94 -22.47
N SER A 22 -34.69 -13.23 -21.87
CA SER A 22 -34.81 -13.39 -20.41
C SER A 22 -33.92 -14.50 -19.87
N ARG A 23 -33.82 -15.64 -20.57
CA ARG A 23 -32.88 -16.71 -20.18
C ARG A 23 -31.42 -16.27 -20.32
N ARG A 24 -31.07 -15.55 -21.39
CA ARG A 24 -29.71 -15.04 -21.60
C ARG A 24 -29.32 -14.02 -20.53
N LEU A 25 -30.25 -13.13 -20.17
CA LEU A 25 -30.04 -12.16 -19.10
C LEU A 25 -29.84 -12.86 -17.75
N ALA A 26 -30.69 -13.83 -17.41
CA ALA A 26 -30.54 -14.60 -16.18
C ALA A 26 -29.18 -15.33 -16.11
N GLN A 27 -28.74 -15.95 -17.21
CA GLN A 27 -27.42 -16.58 -17.29
C GLN A 27 -26.28 -15.58 -17.11
N LEU A 28 -26.40 -14.37 -17.69
CA LEU A 28 -25.40 -13.32 -17.52
C LEU A 28 -25.37 -12.80 -16.08
N GLN A 29 -26.55 -12.53 -15.49
CA GLN A 29 -26.70 -12.10 -14.11
C GLN A 29 -26.06 -13.11 -13.15
N GLN A 30 -26.27 -14.40 -13.36
CA GLN A 30 -25.65 -15.45 -12.56
C GLN A 30 -24.12 -15.41 -12.66
N ARG A 31 -23.56 -15.40 -13.89
CA ARG A 31 -22.10 -15.35 -14.08
C ARG A 31 -21.47 -14.10 -13.47
N VAL A 32 -22.10 -12.94 -13.62
CA VAL A 32 -21.63 -11.69 -13.02
C VAL A 32 -21.69 -11.78 -11.49
N GLY A 33 -22.78 -12.34 -10.94
CA GLY A 33 -22.92 -12.59 -9.52
C GLY A 33 -21.79 -13.48 -8.97
N ASP A 34 -21.51 -14.60 -9.65
CA ASP A 34 -20.43 -15.53 -9.29
C ASP A 34 -19.06 -14.83 -9.32
N GLN A 35 -18.80 -14.02 -10.36
CA GLN A 35 -17.55 -13.27 -10.50
C GLN A 35 -17.38 -12.22 -9.40
N LEU A 36 -18.45 -11.49 -9.03
CA LEU A 36 -18.43 -10.51 -7.95
C LEU A 36 -18.15 -11.19 -6.60
N GLN A 37 -18.79 -12.32 -6.32
CA GLN A 37 -18.55 -13.08 -5.09
C GLN A 37 -17.12 -13.61 -5.02
N ALA A 38 -16.58 -14.15 -6.12
CA ALA A 38 -15.20 -14.60 -6.19
C ALA A 38 -14.20 -13.46 -5.99
N SER A 39 -14.50 -12.26 -6.51
CA SER A 39 -13.69 -11.06 -6.30
C SER A 39 -13.73 -10.62 -4.83
N ALA A 40 -14.92 -10.54 -4.23
CA ALA A 40 -15.10 -10.14 -2.83
C ALA A 40 -14.37 -11.07 -1.86
N ARG A 41 -14.41 -12.39 -2.09
CA ARG A 41 -13.65 -13.36 -1.29
C ARG A 41 -12.14 -13.15 -1.37
N ARG A 42 -11.63 -12.86 -2.58
CA ARG A 42 -10.20 -12.58 -2.77
C ARG A 42 -9.78 -11.28 -2.10
N GLN A 43 -10.60 -10.23 -2.18
CA GLN A 43 -10.36 -8.97 -1.48
C GLN A 43 -10.29 -9.20 0.03
N ALA A 44 -11.30 -9.86 0.62
CA ALA A 44 -11.30 -10.16 2.05
C ALA A 44 -10.07 -10.97 2.51
N ALA A 45 -9.63 -11.95 1.70
CA ALA A 45 -8.43 -12.73 2.01
C ALA A 45 -7.15 -11.87 1.98
N LEU A 46 -7.00 -11.01 0.96
CA LEU A 46 -5.86 -10.10 0.84
C LEU A 46 -5.86 -9.02 1.93
N ASP A 47 -7.03 -8.52 2.32
CA ASP A 47 -7.17 -7.53 3.39
C ASP A 47 -6.78 -8.15 4.75
N GLY A 48 -7.22 -9.39 5.01
CA GLY A 48 -6.81 -10.14 6.20
C GLY A 48 -5.30 -10.37 6.24
N GLU A 49 -4.70 -10.75 5.12
CA GLU A 49 -3.25 -10.88 5.02
C GLU A 49 -2.54 -9.54 5.22
N ASN A 50 -3.06 -8.45 4.65
CA ASN A 50 -2.49 -7.11 4.80
C ASN A 50 -2.45 -6.67 6.27
N ILE A 51 -3.56 -6.83 7.00
CA ILE A 51 -3.65 -6.51 8.44
C ILE A 51 -2.64 -7.36 9.22
N ARG A 52 -2.55 -8.66 8.92
CA ARG A 52 -1.61 -9.57 9.58
C ARG A 52 -0.15 -9.16 9.34
N LEU A 53 0.22 -8.86 8.10
CA LEU A 53 1.56 -8.40 7.70
C LEU A 53 1.91 -7.06 8.35
N ARG A 54 0.97 -6.13 8.41
CA ARG A 54 1.14 -4.86 9.13
C ARG A 54 1.39 -5.11 10.60
N GLY A 55 0.63 -6.01 11.24
CA GLY A 55 0.85 -6.41 12.62
C GLY A 55 2.24 -7.02 12.86
N GLU A 56 2.71 -7.91 11.97
CA GLU A 56 4.07 -8.45 12.03
C GLU A 56 5.13 -7.35 11.95
N LEU A 57 4.98 -6.42 11.01
CA LEU A 57 5.91 -5.32 10.81
C LEU A 57 5.92 -4.34 11.99
N VAL A 58 4.77 -4.06 12.60
CA VAL A 58 4.68 -3.30 13.85
C VAL A 58 5.45 -4.03 14.95
N ARG A 59 5.20 -5.32 15.17
CA ARG A 59 5.93 -6.10 16.19
C ARG A 59 7.45 -6.06 15.98
N MET A 60 7.92 -6.31 14.76
CA MET A 60 9.35 -6.28 14.44
C MET A 60 9.93 -4.88 14.69
N ARG A 61 9.30 -3.82 14.19
CA ARG A 61 9.80 -2.44 14.37
C ARG A 61 9.81 -2.00 15.83
N THR A 62 8.77 -2.34 16.59
CA THR A 62 8.72 -2.07 18.03
C THR A 62 9.87 -2.77 18.73
N ALA A 63 10.10 -4.04 18.45
CA ALA A 63 11.22 -4.76 19.07
C ALA A 63 12.58 -4.15 18.74
N VAL A 64 12.80 -3.64 17.52
CA VAL A 64 14.01 -2.88 17.19
C VAL A 64 14.12 -1.60 18.01
N ALA A 65 13.04 -0.83 18.12
CA ALA A 65 13.02 0.42 18.86
C ALA A 65 13.34 0.23 20.35
N TRP A 66 12.97 -0.93 20.91
CA TRP A 66 13.20 -1.29 22.31
C TRP A 66 14.41 -2.22 22.53
N ASP A 67 15.21 -2.48 21.50
CA ASP A 67 16.35 -3.41 21.53
C ASP A 67 16.01 -4.86 21.95
N LEU A 68 14.77 -5.30 21.69
CA LEU A 68 14.24 -6.65 21.97
C LEU A 68 14.28 -7.56 20.74
N ARG A 69 15.24 -7.36 19.83
CA ARG A 69 15.23 -7.96 18.49
C ARG A 69 15.21 -9.49 18.51
N SER A 70 15.89 -10.13 19.47
CA SER A 70 15.93 -11.58 19.66
C SER A 70 14.56 -12.18 19.99
N ALA A 71 13.70 -11.45 20.71
CA ALA A 71 12.36 -11.91 21.08
C ALA A 71 11.31 -11.76 19.95
N ALA A 72 11.58 -10.94 18.93
CA ALA A 72 10.64 -10.63 17.86
C ALA A 72 10.85 -11.42 16.56
N LEU A 73 11.94 -12.16 16.45
CA LEU A 73 12.21 -13.07 15.33
C LEU A 73 11.37 -14.34 15.50
N VAL A 74 10.12 -14.31 15.05
CA VAL A 74 9.33 -15.52 14.85
C VAL A 74 9.53 -15.98 13.40
N PRO A 75 10.18 -17.15 13.14
CA PRO A 75 10.36 -17.64 11.78
C PRO A 75 9.01 -17.88 11.13
N ARG A 76 8.76 -17.24 9.98
CA ARG A 76 7.57 -17.53 9.19
C ARG A 76 7.88 -18.59 8.14
N ALA A 77 7.06 -19.64 8.10
CA ALA A 77 6.95 -20.47 6.91
C ALA A 77 6.37 -19.61 5.77
N ALA A 78 7.18 -19.34 4.75
CA ALA A 78 6.72 -18.59 3.58
C ALA A 78 5.75 -19.45 2.75
N THR A 79 4.46 -19.15 2.82
CA THR A 79 3.39 -19.82 2.06
C THR A 79 2.81 -18.95 0.95
N GLY A 80 3.65 -18.11 0.31
CA GLY A 80 3.25 -17.24 -0.80
C GLY A 80 4.03 -17.54 -2.09
N PRO A 81 3.45 -17.25 -3.28
CA PRO A 81 4.18 -17.35 -4.54
C PRO A 81 5.43 -16.47 -4.48
N ARG A 82 6.59 -17.08 -4.72
CA ARG A 82 7.86 -16.36 -4.86
C ARG A 82 7.78 -15.50 -6.12
N GLY A 83 7.89 -14.18 -5.97
CA GLY A 83 8.15 -13.28 -7.08
C GLY A 83 7.06 -12.23 -7.31
N LEU A 84 7.04 -11.23 -6.45
CA LEU A 84 6.90 -9.85 -6.91
C LEU A 84 7.70 -9.00 -5.92
N ALA A 85 8.85 -8.49 -6.34
CA ALA A 85 9.57 -7.51 -5.55
C ALA A 85 8.61 -6.32 -5.32
N PRO A 86 8.45 -5.84 -4.08
CA PRO A 86 7.63 -4.67 -3.82
C PRO A 86 8.14 -3.53 -4.70
N ARG A 87 7.27 -2.93 -5.52
CA ARG A 87 7.63 -1.66 -6.18
C ARG A 87 7.79 -0.63 -5.08
N ILE A 88 9.02 -0.18 -4.87
CA ILE A 88 9.32 0.86 -3.89
C ILE A 88 8.63 2.14 -4.37
N ALA A 89 7.78 2.71 -3.50
CA ALA A 89 7.11 3.97 -3.79
C ALA A 89 8.16 5.06 -4.05
N PRO A 90 7.97 5.93 -5.06
CA PRO A 90 8.82 7.10 -5.22
C PRO A 90 8.77 7.92 -3.92
N GLY A 91 9.94 8.35 -3.42
CA GLY A 91 10.04 9.08 -2.15
C GLY A 91 10.31 8.22 -0.90
N LEU A 92 10.34 6.88 -1.00
CA LEU A 92 10.57 6.03 0.18
C LEU A 92 11.97 6.26 0.78
N LEU A 93 12.99 6.49 -0.05
CA LEU A 93 14.36 6.75 0.40
C LEU A 93 14.45 8.10 1.13
N GLU A 94 13.81 9.13 0.59
CA GLU A 94 13.72 10.46 1.19
C GLU A 94 12.98 10.41 2.53
N ALA A 95 11.84 9.72 2.59
CA ALA A 95 11.12 9.49 3.84
C ALA A 95 11.97 8.68 4.85
N GLN A 96 12.71 7.68 4.39
CA GLN A 96 13.62 6.89 5.21
C GLN A 96 14.72 7.79 5.82
N ALA A 97 15.26 8.74 5.04
CA ALA A 97 16.29 9.69 5.46
C ALA A 97 15.77 10.66 6.52
N VAL A 98 14.62 11.30 6.30
CA VAL A 98 14.02 12.24 7.28
C VAL A 98 13.68 11.54 8.59
N ILE A 99 13.13 10.32 8.53
CA ILE A 99 12.86 9.52 9.73
C ILE A 99 14.17 9.19 10.48
N CYS A 100 15.24 8.81 9.78
CA CYS A 100 16.53 8.57 10.44
C CYS A 100 17.11 9.86 11.05
N GLN A 101 17.09 10.98 10.32
CA GLN A 101 17.55 12.28 10.80
C GLN A 101 16.82 12.69 12.09
N THR A 102 15.50 12.60 12.12
CA THR A 102 14.70 12.95 13.31
C THR A 102 15.05 12.09 14.54
N GLY A 103 15.38 10.82 14.35
CA GLY A 103 15.78 9.93 15.45
C GLY A 103 17.23 10.11 15.91
N CYS A 104 18.16 10.40 15.00
CA CYS A 104 19.55 10.68 15.37
C CYS A 104 19.72 12.08 15.94
N ALA A 105 19.09 13.10 15.35
CA ALA A 105 19.29 14.51 15.71
C ALA A 105 18.34 14.99 16.82
N GLY A 106 17.32 14.20 17.16
CA GLY A 106 16.42 14.49 18.27
C GLY A 106 17.10 14.50 19.64
N HIS A 107 16.42 15.02 20.66
CA HIS A 107 16.95 15.05 22.02
C HIS A 107 17.24 13.63 22.53
N ALA A 108 18.38 13.47 23.22
CA ALA A 108 18.94 12.19 23.67
C ALA A 108 19.43 11.23 22.57
N HIS A 109 19.39 11.64 21.29
CA HIS A 109 19.96 10.89 20.16
C HIS A 109 19.66 9.37 20.17
N PRO A 110 18.39 8.96 20.40
CA PRO A 110 18.07 7.57 20.76
C PRO A 110 18.44 6.54 19.69
N TRP A 111 18.67 6.97 18.44
CA TRP A 111 19.07 6.09 17.33
C TRP A 111 20.50 6.33 16.85
N LEU A 112 21.26 7.25 17.45
CA LEU A 112 22.65 7.49 17.08
C LEU A 112 23.55 6.55 17.88
N GLU A 113 24.29 5.69 17.18
CA GLU A 113 25.32 4.87 17.79
C GLU A 113 26.63 5.67 18.01
N PRO A 114 27.50 5.23 18.93
CA PRO A 114 28.77 5.91 19.22
C PRO A 114 29.70 6.07 18.01
N ASP A 115 29.55 5.23 16.99
CA ASP A 115 30.32 5.23 15.74
C ASP A 115 29.71 6.15 14.66
N GLY A 116 28.64 6.89 14.98
CA GLY A 116 27.98 7.81 14.06
C GLY A 116 26.94 7.15 13.14
N GLN A 117 26.64 5.87 13.33
CA GLN A 117 25.66 5.16 12.53
C GLN A 117 24.25 5.26 13.11
N CYS A 118 23.25 5.30 12.23
CA CYS A 118 21.83 5.30 12.60
C CYS A 118 21.35 3.87 12.87
N ARG A 119 20.98 3.54 14.12
CA ARG A 119 20.47 2.23 14.55
C ARG A 119 19.34 1.66 13.70
N ARG A 120 18.53 2.55 13.10
CA ARG A 120 17.40 2.18 12.23
C ARG A 120 17.84 1.71 10.83
N THR A 121 18.87 2.32 10.25
CA THR A 121 19.27 2.10 8.85
C THR A 121 20.62 1.38 8.72
N GLY A 122 21.46 1.40 9.75
CA GLY A 122 22.84 0.92 9.70
C GLY A 122 23.71 1.72 8.73
N GLN A 123 23.38 2.99 8.49
CA GLN A 123 24.13 3.91 7.62
C GLN A 123 24.60 5.11 8.44
N ALA A 124 25.63 5.81 7.95
CA ALA A 124 26.09 7.06 8.54
C ALA A 124 24.92 8.05 8.67
N CYS A 125 24.78 8.66 9.85
CA CYS A 125 23.73 9.62 10.10
C CYS A 125 24.21 11.03 9.76
N ASP A 126 24.28 11.35 8.47
CA ASP A 126 24.58 12.70 8.04
C ASP A 126 23.36 13.59 8.36
N ARG A 127 23.56 14.65 9.15
CA ARG A 127 22.54 15.71 9.22
C ARG A 127 22.43 16.26 7.80
N LEU A 128 21.26 16.12 7.19
CA LEU A 128 20.94 16.90 6.00
C LEU A 128 21.00 18.36 6.43
N GLU A 129 22.08 19.04 6.05
CA GLU A 129 22.18 20.49 6.21
C GLU A 129 21.12 21.11 5.30
N ASP A 130 20.26 21.92 5.88
CA ASP A 130 19.30 22.70 5.10
C ASP A 130 20.10 23.74 4.31
N GLU A 131 20.38 23.49 3.03
CA GLU A 131 20.98 24.49 2.13
C GLU A 131 20.15 25.80 2.11
N THR A 132 18.86 25.70 2.44
CA THR A 132 17.95 26.84 2.59
C THR A 132 18.23 27.69 3.85
N LEU A 133 18.78 27.14 4.94
CA LEU A 133 19.22 27.92 6.11
C LEU A 133 20.68 28.43 6.00
N SER A 134 21.54 27.68 5.29
CA SER A 134 22.97 28.01 5.13
C SER A 134 23.22 29.25 4.25
N THR A 135 22.27 29.59 3.38
CA THR A 135 22.29 30.82 2.56
C THR A 135 21.78 32.05 3.33
N ALA A 136 20.86 31.87 4.28
CA ALA A 136 20.34 32.97 5.12
C ALA A 136 21.37 33.46 6.15
N THR A 137 22.27 32.60 6.64
CA THR A 137 23.30 32.95 7.64
C THR A 137 24.56 33.59 7.04
N ARG A 138 24.78 33.47 5.72
CA ARG A 138 25.90 34.13 5.02
C ARG A 138 25.59 35.54 4.50
N GLY A 139 24.34 35.99 4.58
CA GLY A 139 23.91 37.31 4.11
C GLY A 139 23.89 38.42 5.17
N ALA A 140 24.26 38.14 6.42
CA ALA A 140 24.21 39.11 7.53
C ALA A 140 25.58 39.25 8.22
N GLY A 141 26.62 39.54 7.44
CA GLY A 141 27.82 40.17 7.97
C GLY A 141 27.59 41.68 8.05
N PRO A 142 27.94 42.37 9.15
CA PRO A 142 27.85 43.83 9.21
C PRO A 142 28.81 44.44 8.17
N SER A 143 28.27 45.24 7.26
CA SER A 143 29.05 46.14 6.43
C SER A 143 29.58 47.30 7.29
N ASP A 144 30.83 47.66 6.99
CA ASP A 144 31.62 48.83 7.41
C ASP A 144 32.38 48.76 8.73
N PRO A 145 33.68 49.09 8.66
CA PRO A 145 34.07 50.50 8.61
C PRO A 145 35.11 50.87 7.52
N GLU A 146 34.87 51.98 6.83
CA GLU A 146 35.82 53.12 6.68
C GLU A 146 35.07 54.43 6.39
#